data_AF-A0A3A9BMY1-F1
#
_entry.id   AF-A0A3A9BMY1-F1
#
_cell.length_a   1.000
_cell.length_b   1.000
_cell.length_c   1.000
_cell.angle_alpha   90.00
_cell.angle_beta   90.00
_cell.angle_gamma   90.00
#
_symmetry.space_group_name_H-M   'P 1'
#
loop_
_entity.id
_entity.type
_entity.pdbx_description
1 polymer ?
#
loop_
_entity_poly.entity_id
_entity_poly.type
_entity_poly.pdbx_seq_one_letter_code
_entity_poly.pdbx_strand_id
1 'polypeptide(L)'
;MGKKEQVEQLTNYMANFVSHIGKVLPDDIIAKLDELAAKEDSPLSKVIYDTMKRNQKLAKELNRPSCQDTGVLQFWVKCGTGFPLIGELEGLLKDAVVKATFEAPLRHNSVETFDEYNTGKNVGKGTPTVFWDIVPNSDQCEIYAYMAGGGCTLPGKAMVLMPGAGYEGVTKFVMDVMTSYGLNACPPLLVGVGVATSVETAALLSKKALMRPLGSHNENERAASMEKLLEDGINAIGLGPQGMGGKYSVMGVHIENTARHPSAIGVAVNVGCWSHRRGHIIFDKDLNYTITTHSEVTL
;
A
#
# COMPACT_ATOMS: atom_id res chain seq x y z
N MET A 1 24.10 -18.01 -15.81
CA MET A 1 23.89 -16.56 -15.90
C MET A 1 24.87 -15.87 -14.98
N GLY A 2 25.63 -14.89 -15.46
CA GLY A 2 26.54 -14.11 -14.62
C GLY A 2 25.77 -13.16 -13.69
N LYS A 3 26.40 -12.70 -12.61
CA LYS A 3 25.76 -11.78 -11.64
C LYS A 3 25.20 -10.51 -12.30
N LYS A 4 25.91 -9.96 -13.30
CA LYS A 4 25.46 -8.79 -14.07
C LYS A 4 24.16 -9.06 -14.84
N GLU A 5 24.07 -10.21 -15.49
CA GLU A 5 22.88 -10.64 -16.23
C GLU A 5 21.70 -10.88 -15.27
N GLN A 6 21.96 -11.45 -14.09
CA GLN A 6 20.97 -11.63 -13.02
C GLN A 6 20.40 -10.28 -12.52
N VAL A 7 21.26 -9.29 -12.29
CA VAL A 7 20.84 -7.94 -11.91
C VAL A 7 19.96 -7.33 -12.99
N GLU A 8 20.38 -7.39 -14.25
CA GLU A 8 19.61 -6.85 -15.38
C GLU A 8 18.25 -7.53 -15.52
N GLN A 9 18.21 -8.85 -15.39
CA GLN A 9 16.96 -9.61 -15.45
C GLN A 9 15.99 -9.21 -14.34
N LEU A 10 16.46 -9.14 -13.09
CA LEU A 10 15.59 -8.75 -11.96
C LEU A 10 15.14 -7.29 -12.07
N THR A 11 16.00 -6.37 -12.54
CA THR A 11 15.61 -4.99 -12.86
C THR A 11 14.47 -4.96 -13.88
N ASN A 12 14.58 -5.76 -14.94
CA ASN A 12 13.56 -5.84 -15.98
C ASN A 12 12.23 -6.41 -15.45
N TYR A 13 12.28 -7.49 -14.66
CA TYR A 13 11.09 -8.03 -14.00
C TYR A 13 10.43 -7.00 -13.10
N MET A 14 11.20 -6.33 -12.25
CA MET A 14 10.64 -5.32 -11.35
C MET A 14 10.11 -4.10 -12.11
N ALA A 15 10.72 -3.68 -13.21
CA ALA A 15 10.22 -2.59 -14.05
C ALA A 15 8.88 -2.96 -14.71
N ASN A 16 8.78 -4.17 -15.28
CA ASN A 16 7.55 -4.71 -15.85
C ASN A 16 6.45 -4.84 -14.78
N PHE A 17 6.83 -5.28 -13.57
CA PHE A 17 5.91 -5.41 -12.45
C PHE A 17 5.38 -4.05 -11.98
N VAL A 18 6.26 -3.07 -11.78
CA VAL A 18 5.89 -1.70 -11.42
C VAL A 18 5.00 -1.05 -12.49
N SER A 19 5.32 -1.27 -13.76
CA SER A 19 4.50 -0.83 -14.90
C SER A 19 3.10 -1.45 -14.84
N HIS A 20 3.00 -2.73 -14.50
CA HIS A 20 1.74 -3.45 -14.40
C HIS A 20 0.87 -2.94 -13.24
N ILE A 21 1.41 -2.88 -12.02
CA ILE A 21 0.66 -2.44 -10.82
C ILE A 21 0.22 -0.97 -10.93
N GLY A 22 0.90 -0.18 -11.76
CA GLY A 22 0.50 1.19 -12.07
C GLY A 22 -0.80 1.29 -12.88
N LYS A 23 -1.18 0.21 -13.58
CA LYS A 23 -2.27 0.16 -14.57
C LYS A 23 -3.41 -0.76 -14.13
N VAL A 24 -3.09 -1.82 -13.40
CA VAL A 24 -4.03 -2.85 -12.96
C VAL A 24 -3.96 -2.96 -11.44
N LEU A 25 -5.11 -2.89 -10.78
CA LEU A 25 -5.21 -3.12 -9.34
C LEU A 25 -5.11 -4.62 -9.03
N PRO A 26 -4.67 -5.00 -7.82
CA PRO A 26 -4.69 -6.38 -7.37
C PRO A 26 -6.09 -7.01 -7.41
N ASP A 27 -6.11 -8.33 -7.59
CA ASP A 27 -7.34 -9.11 -7.76
C ASP A 27 -8.29 -8.94 -6.56
N ASP A 28 -7.76 -8.89 -5.34
CA ASP A 28 -8.55 -8.72 -4.13
C ASP A 28 -9.15 -7.30 -4.00
N ILE A 29 -8.43 -6.27 -4.47
CA ILE A 29 -8.94 -4.90 -4.50
C ILE A 29 -10.09 -4.80 -5.52
N ILE A 30 -9.94 -5.38 -6.71
CA ILE A 30 -10.99 -5.40 -7.72
C ILE A 30 -12.23 -6.12 -7.19
N ALA A 31 -12.04 -7.31 -6.62
CA ALA A 31 -13.12 -8.10 -6.04
C ALA A 31 -13.85 -7.34 -4.93
N LYS A 32 -13.12 -6.64 -4.05
CA LYS A 32 -13.75 -5.85 -2.99
C LYS A 32 -14.52 -4.65 -3.54
N LEU A 33 -13.97 -3.92 -4.52
CA LEU A 33 -14.68 -2.79 -5.13
C LEU A 33 -15.99 -3.25 -5.80
N ASP A 34 -15.98 -4.40 -6.49
CA ASP A 34 -17.20 -4.98 -7.07
C ASP A 34 -18.21 -5.42 -5.99
N GLU A 35 -17.73 -6.00 -4.87
CA GLU A 35 -18.58 -6.35 -3.72
C GLU A 35 -19.26 -5.11 -3.11
N LEU A 36 -18.50 -4.02 -2.89
CA LEU A 36 -19.02 -2.78 -2.33
C LEU A 36 -20.02 -2.12 -3.29
N ALA A 37 -19.68 -2.07 -4.58
CA ALA A 37 -20.56 -1.52 -5.62
C ALA A 37 -21.93 -2.22 -5.64
N ALA A 38 -21.95 -3.55 -5.49
CA ALA A 38 -23.19 -4.34 -5.47
C ALA A 38 -24.05 -4.07 -4.23
N LYS A 39 -23.46 -3.60 -3.13
CA LYS A 39 -24.15 -3.33 -1.86
C LYS A 39 -24.58 -1.87 -1.68
N GLU A 40 -24.11 -0.96 -2.52
CA GLU A 40 -24.57 0.42 -2.54
C GLU A 40 -25.96 0.54 -3.19
N ASP A 41 -26.79 1.43 -2.65
CA ASP A 41 -28.14 1.72 -3.15
C ASP A 41 -28.28 3.13 -3.73
N SER A 42 -27.48 4.08 -3.26
CA SER A 42 -27.47 5.47 -3.75
C SER A 42 -27.10 5.56 -5.24
N PRO A 43 -27.88 6.31 -6.06
CA PRO A 43 -27.56 6.53 -7.47
C PRO A 43 -26.17 7.12 -7.70
N LEU A 44 -25.74 8.05 -6.83
CA LEU A 44 -24.42 8.70 -6.96
C LEU A 44 -23.29 7.70 -6.68
N SER A 45 -23.42 6.91 -5.62
CA SER A 45 -22.41 5.90 -5.25
C SER A 45 -22.24 4.86 -6.36
N LYS A 46 -23.34 4.41 -6.98
CA LYS A 46 -23.31 3.49 -8.14
C LYS A 46 -22.54 4.07 -9.33
N VAL A 47 -22.84 5.31 -9.70
CA VAL A 47 -22.13 6.00 -10.80
C VAL A 47 -20.64 6.13 -10.50
N ILE A 48 -20.25 6.37 -9.25
CA ILE A 48 -18.85 6.47 -8.86
C ILE A 48 -18.15 5.11 -9.00
N TYR A 49 -18.72 4.02 -8.50
CA TYR A 49 -18.15 2.68 -8.67
C TYR A 49 -18.09 2.25 -10.14
N ASP A 50 -19.12 2.56 -10.94
CA ASP A 50 -19.10 2.30 -12.39
C ASP A 50 -17.97 3.10 -13.09
N THR A 51 -17.73 4.33 -12.64
CA THR A 51 -16.63 5.15 -13.14
C THR A 51 -15.28 4.57 -12.74
N MET A 52 -15.11 4.11 -11.50
CA MET A 52 -13.90 3.40 -11.05
C MET A 52 -13.64 2.15 -11.90
N LYS A 53 -14.68 1.33 -12.13
CA LYS A 53 -14.60 0.12 -12.95
C LYS A 53 -14.23 0.43 -14.40
N ARG A 54 -14.88 1.43 -15.00
CA ARG A 54 -14.56 1.91 -16.35
C ARG A 54 -13.13 2.44 -16.43
N ASN A 55 -12.66 3.15 -15.41
CA ASN A 55 -11.28 3.63 -15.33
C ASN A 55 -10.28 2.47 -15.33
N GLN A 56 -10.50 1.43 -14.52
CA GLN A 56 -9.62 0.25 -14.51
C GLN A 56 -9.57 -0.46 -15.86
N LYS A 57 -10.73 -0.62 -16.51
CA LYS A 57 -10.80 -1.17 -17.87
C LYS A 57 -9.98 -0.34 -18.86
N LEU A 58 -10.20 0.98 -18.89
CA LEU A 58 -9.52 1.89 -19.81
C LEU A 58 -8.01 2.01 -19.52
N ALA A 59 -7.59 1.94 -18.26
CA ALA A 59 -6.18 1.95 -17.88
C ALA A 59 -5.42 0.77 -18.52
N LYS A 60 -6.01 -0.43 -18.46
CA LYS A 60 -5.48 -1.64 -19.12
C LYS A 60 -5.51 -1.51 -20.65
N GLU A 61 -6.66 -1.14 -21.24
CA GLU A 61 -6.83 -1.05 -22.70
C GLU A 61 -5.98 0.04 -23.36
N LEU A 62 -5.86 1.20 -22.72
CA LEU A 62 -5.09 2.34 -23.24
C LEU A 62 -3.61 2.27 -22.83
N ASN A 63 -3.21 1.25 -22.07
CA ASN A 63 -1.86 1.07 -21.54
C ASN A 63 -1.33 2.31 -20.79
N ARG A 64 -2.13 2.86 -19.87
CA ARG A 64 -1.82 4.07 -19.10
C ARG A 64 -2.10 3.88 -17.61
N PRO A 65 -1.42 4.61 -16.72
CA PRO A 65 -1.65 4.48 -15.29
C PRO A 65 -3.11 4.73 -14.89
N SER A 66 -3.59 3.97 -13.90
CA SER A 66 -4.99 4.05 -13.43
C SER A 66 -5.32 5.36 -12.72
N CYS A 67 -4.32 6.12 -12.30
CA CYS A 67 -4.47 7.41 -11.62
C CYS A 67 -3.36 8.36 -12.07
N GLN A 68 -3.71 9.64 -12.22
CA GLN A 68 -2.82 10.71 -12.63
C GLN A 68 -1.65 10.92 -11.66
N ASP A 69 -1.87 10.64 -10.38
CA ASP A 69 -0.81 10.55 -9.39
C ASP A 69 -0.36 9.10 -9.33
N THR A 70 0.77 8.80 -9.98
CA THR A 70 1.37 7.46 -9.97
C THR A 70 2.11 7.13 -8.68
N GLY A 71 2.13 8.06 -7.72
CA GLY A 71 2.77 7.90 -6.43
C GLY A 71 4.30 7.86 -6.47
N VAL A 72 4.86 7.85 -5.28
CA VAL A 72 6.29 7.55 -5.03
C VAL A 72 6.38 6.11 -4.55
N LEU A 73 7.31 5.35 -5.13
CA LEU A 73 7.41 3.93 -4.86
C LEU A 73 8.01 3.65 -3.49
N GLN A 74 7.44 2.65 -2.83
CA GLN A 74 7.96 2.05 -1.62
C GLN A 74 8.01 0.54 -1.80
N PHE A 75 9.09 -0.07 -1.35
CA PHE A 75 9.27 -1.51 -1.39
C PHE A 75 9.39 -2.07 0.02
N TRP A 76 8.69 -3.15 0.30
CA TRP A 76 8.93 -3.97 1.48
C TRP A 76 9.60 -5.26 1.02
N VAL A 77 10.84 -5.45 1.43
CA VAL A 77 11.73 -6.51 0.96
C VAL A 77 11.97 -7.47 2.11
N LYS A 78 11.33 -8.63 2.05
CA LYS A 78 11.59 -9.74 2.97
C LYS A 78 12.57 -10.68 2.29
N CYS A 79 13.84 -10.60 2.66
CA CYS A 79 14.92 -11.19 1.89
C CYS A 79 15.78 -12.12 2.74
N GLY A 80 16.01 -13.32 2.22
CA GLY A 80 16.89 -14.31 2.80
C GLY A 80 18.36 -13.87 2.77
N THR A 81 19.10 -14.13 3.85
CA THR A 81 20.54 -13.81 3.92
C THR A 81 21.37 -14.53 2.86
N GLY A 82 20.85 -15.61 2.26
CA GLY A 82 21.45 -16.36 1.16
C GLY A 82 20.98 -15.97 -0.23
N PHE A 83 20.07 -14.98 -0.38
CA PHE A 83 19.61 -14.54 -1.69
C PHE A 83 20.77 -13.89 -2.47
N PRO A 84 21.07 -14.34 -3.70
CA PRO A 84 22.32 -14.00 -4.40
C PRO A 84 22.47 -12.53 -4.78
N LEU A 85 21.37 -11.76 -4.82
CA LEU A 85 21.34 -10.35 -5.20
C LEU A 85 21.03 -9.41 -4.02
N ILE A 86 21.11 -9.88 -2.77
CA ILE A 86 20.74 -9.07 -1.60
C ILE A 86 21.46 -7.72 -1.55
N GLY A 87 22.73 -7.66 -1.95
CA GLY A 87 23.54 -6.44 -1.97
C GLY A 87 23.21 -5.47 -3.12
N GLU A 88 22.48 -5.94 -4.13
CA GLU A 88 22.15 -5.18 -5.34
C GLU A 88 20.71 -4.68 -5.35
N LEU A 89 19.86 -5.19 -4.45
CA LEU A 89 18.41 -4.96 -4.44
C LEU A 89 18.01 -3.47 -4.45
N GLU A 90 18.62 -2.62 -3.62
CA GLU A 90 18.22 -1.19 -3.61
C GLU A 90 18.56 -0.49 -4.93
N GLY A 91 19.74 -0.77 -5.49
CA GLY A 91 20.18 -0.20 -6.76
C GLY A 91 19.29 -0.65 -7.92
N LEU A 92 19.05 -1.95 -8.03
CA LEU A 92 18.24 -2.52 -9.11
C LEU A 92 16.77 -2.11 -8.99
N LEU A 93 16.22 -1.97 -7.78
CA LEU A 93 14.85 -1.50 -7.57
C LEU A 93 14.71 -0.03 -7.98
N LYS A 94 15.70 0.81 -7.65
CA LYS A 94 15.74 2.20 -8.10
C LYS A 94 15.79 2.28 -9.63
N ASP A 95 16.64 1.50 -10.28
CA ASP A 95 16.74 1.46 -11.74
C ASP A 95 15.45 0.94 -12.39
N ALA A 96 14.78 -0.04 -11.76
CA ALA A 96 13.49 -0.54 -12.19
C ALA A 96 12.41 0.55 -12.14
N VAL A 97 12.40 1.40 -11.10
CA VAL A 97 11.48 2.56 -11.03
C VAL A 97 11.77 3.56 -12.14
N VAL A 98 13.03 3.87 -12.40
CA VAL A 98 13.42 4.79 -13.50
C VAL A 98 12.93 4.24 -14.83
N LYS A 99 13.19 2.96 -15.11
CA LYS A 99 12.77 2.28 -16.33
C LYS A 99 11.24 2.30 -16.48
N ALA A 100 10.51 1.87 -15.45
CA ALA A 100 9.05 1.88 -15.46
C ALA A 100 8.48 3.30 -15.61
N THR A 101 9.15 4.33 -15.06
CA THR A 101 8.71 5.72 -15.20
C THR A 101 8.64 6.16 -16.64
N PHE A 102 9.62 5.79 -17.47
CA PHE A 102 9.64 6.17 -18.88
C PHE A 102 8.82 5.23 -19.77
N GLU A 103 8.83 3.92 -19.49
CA GLU A 103 8.15 2.92 -20.33
C GLU A 103 6.64 2.83 -20.06
N ALA A 104 6.21 3.04 -18.80
CA ALA A 104 4.81 2.98 -18.36
C ALA A 104 4.15 4.36 -18.22
N PRO A 105 4.67 5.36 -18.94
CA PRO A 105 4.69 6.80 -18.61
C PRO A 105 4.14 7.14 -17.22
N LEU A 106 4.89 6.77 -16.16
CA LEU A 106 4.52 7.18 -14.81
C LEU A 106 4.78 8.67 -14.63
N ARG A 107 3.97 9.33 -13.81
CA ARG A 107 4.21 10.73 -13.45
C ARG A 107 5.46 10.83 -12.57
N HIS A 108 6.25 11.87 -12.81
CA HIS A 108 7.44 12.16 -12.01
C HIS A 108 7.00 12.83 -10.69
N ASN A 109 6.90 12.07 -9.60
CA ASN A 109 6.38 12.58 -8.31
C ASN A 109 7.48 12.81 -7.25
N SER A 110 8.73 12.44 -7.53
CA SER A 110 9.86 12.70 -6.62
C SER A 110 10.42 14.11 -6.81
N VAL A 111 10.39 14.90 -5.73
CA VAL A 111 10.92 16.27 -5.63
C VAL A 111 12.00 16.28 -4.54
N GLU A 112 13.17 16.87 -4.83
CA GLU A 112 14.19 17.08 -3.81
C GLU A 112 13.75 18.20 -2.85
N THR A 113 13.55 17.88 -1.58
CA THR A 113 12.80 18.71 -0.63
C THR A 113 13.41 20.07 -0.34
N PHE A 114 14.74 20.17 -0.24
CA PHE A 114 15.40 21.45 0.09
C PHE A 114 15.91 22.20 -1.14
N ASP A 115 16.03 21.52 -2.29
CA ASP A 115 16.46 22.11 -3.56
C ASP A 115 15.26 22.48 -4.47
N GLU A 116 14.06 22.02 -4.11
CA GLU A 116 12.77 22.38 -4.73
C GLU A 116 12.70 22.11 -6.24
N TYR A 117 13.29 21.01 -6.71
CA TYR A 117 13.19 20.57 -8.09
C TYR A 117 12.64 19.15 -8.23
N ASN A 118 11.88 18.93 -9.29
CA ASN A 118 11.41 17.60 -9.65
C ASN A 118 12.53 16.82 -10.34
N THR A 119 12.81 15.62 -9.85
CA THR A 119 13.89 14.76 -10.36
C THR A 119 13.71 14.30 -11.81
N GLY A 120 12.48 14.38 -12.35
CA GLY A 120 12.13 13.94 -13.70
C GLY A 120 12.17 12.42 -13.90
N LYS A 121 12.41 11.64 -12.83
CA LYS A 121 12.64 10.18 -12.90
C LYS A 121 11.84 9.37 -11.88
N ASN A 122 10.99 10.05 -11.11
CA ASN A 122 10.23 9.49 -9.98
C ASN A 122 11.09 8.79 -8.90
N VAL A 123 12.38 9.11 -8.83
CA VAL A 123 13.36 8.65 -7.85
C VAL A 123 14.22 9.83 -7.41
N GLY A 124 14.84 9.76 -6.25
CA GLY A 124 15.61 10.87 -5.66
C GLY A 124 16.38 10.41 -4.43
N LYS A 125 16.76 11.36 -3.58
CA LYS A 125 17.40 11.06 -2.30
C LYS A 125 16.42 10.28 -1.39
N GLY A 126 16.70 8.99 -1.18
CA GLY A 126 15.89 8.11 -0.34
C GLY A 126 14.59 7.61 -0.99
N THR A 127 14.38 7.87 -2.29
CA THR A 127 13.24 7.35 -3.05
C THR A 127 13.71 6.50 -4.25
N PRO A 128 13.16 5.30 -4.47
CA PRO A 128 12.12 4.64 -3.67
C PRO A 128 12.61 4.26 -2.26
N THR A 129 11.71 4.25 -1.29
CA THR A 129 12.04 3.80 0.08
C THR A 129 12.00 2.28 0.13
N VAL A 130 13.03 1.65 0.69
CA VAL A 130 13.10 0.19 0.86
C VAL A 130 13.07 -0.13 2.36
N PHE A 131 12.07 -0.90 2.77
CA PHE A 131 11.95 -1.47 4.11
C PHE A 131 12.42 -2.92 4.07
N TRP A 132 13.20 -3.34 5.06
CA TRP A 132 13.86 -4.65 5.07
C TRP A 132 13.35 -5.54 6.20
N ASP A 133 12.95 -6.77 5.86
CA ASP A 133 12.77 -7.89 6.77
C ASP A 133 13.81 -8.98 6.41
N ILE A 134 14.92 -9.04 7.13
CA ILE A 134 15.99 -10.02 6.85
C ILE A 134 15.61 -11.39 7.41
N VAL A 135 15.63 -12.42 6.55
CA VAL A 135 15.31 -13.81 6.91
C VAL A 135 16.59 -14.64 6.99
N PRO A 136 17.01 -15.08 8.20
CA PRO A 136 18.20 -15.94 8.33
C PRO A 136 18.02 -17.27 7.58
N ASN A 137 19.10 -17.75 6.96
CA ASN A 137 19.18 -19.09 6.36
C ASN A 137 18.14 -19.36 5.26
N SER A 138 17.71 -18.33 4.54
CA SER A 138 16.84 -18.44 3.36
C SER A 138 17.54 -17.88 2.14
N ASP A 139 17.19 -18.41 0.96
CA ASP A 139 17.63 -17.95 -0.34
C ASP A 139 16.48 -17.35 -1.19
N GLN A 140 15.33 -17.11 -0.56
CA GLN A 140 14.16 -16.47 -1.18
C GLN A 140 14.14 -14.96 -0.93
N CYS A 141 13.51 -14.23 -1.85
CA CYS A 141 13.26 -12.80 -1.72
C CYS A 141 11.80 -12.48 -2.08
N GLU A 142 11.04 -12.00 -1.11
CA GLU A 142 9.69 -11.48 -1.32
C GLU A 142 9.74 -9.95 -1.39
N ILE A 143 9.11 -9.37 -2.40
CA ILE A 143 9.05 -7.93 -2.61
C ILE A 143 7.59 -7.50 -2.72
N TYR A 144 7.16 -6.68 -1.77
CA TYR A 144 5.94 -5.91 -1.89
C TYR A 144 6.26 -4.57 -2.52
N ALA A 145 5.62 -4.24 -3.63
CA ALA A 145 5.68 -2.92 -4.24
C ALA A 145 4.42 -2.14 -3.87
N TYR A 146 4.59 -0.87 -3.48
CA TYR A 146 3.48 0.03 -3.21
C TYR A 146 3.70 1.39 -3.87
N MET A 147 2.68 1.87 -4.58
CA MET A 147 2.71 3.18 -5.22
C MET A 147 1.94 4.21 -4.37
N ALA A 148 2.65 4.83 -3.43
CA ALA A 148 2.07 5.76 -2.48
C ALA A 148 1.67 7.08 -3.16
N GLY A 149 0.37 7.28 -3.37
CA GLY A 149 -0.16 8.56 -3.84
C GLY A 149 -0.04 9.66 -2.78
N GLY A 150 0.10 10.90 -3.21
CA GLY A 150 0.13 12.06 -2.32
C GLY A 150 -1.14 12.15 -1.48
N GLY A 151 -2.31 12.05 -2.11
CA GLY A 151 -3.60 12.15 -1.42
C GLY A 151 -3.80 11.13 -0.29
N CYS A 152 -3.41 9.87 -0.49
CA CYS A 152 -3.50 8.83 0.54
C CYS A 152 -2.34 8.88 1.56
N THR A 153 -1.27 9.62 1.27
CA THR A 153 -0.17 9.85 2.23
C THR A 153 -0.55 10.88 3.28
N LEU A 154 -1.41 11.86 2.96
CA LEU A 154 -1.77 12.98 3.83
C LEU A 154 -2.48 12.60 5.14
N PRO A 155 -3.38 11.60 5.20
CA PRO A 155 -3.92 11.08 6.46
C PRO A 155 -2.89 10.43 7.38
N GLY A 156 -1.66 10.18 6.90
CA GLY A 156 -0.60 9.56 7.68
C GLY A 156 -0.35 10.30 8.99
N LYS A 157 -0.64 9.65 10.12
CA LYS A 157 -0.48 10.24 11.44
C LYS A 157 -0.05 9.18 12.44
N ALA A 158 0.82 9.56 13.36
CA ALA A 158 1.27 8.69 14.43
C ALA A 158 1.50 9.49 15.72
N MET A 159 1.27 8.86 16.87
CA MET A 159 1.56 9.45 18.19
C MET A 159 1.79 8.36 19.25
N VAL A 160 2.23 8.78 20.43
CA VAL A 160 2.28 7.91 21.62
C VAL A 160 1.21 8.35 22.60
N LEU A 161 0.37 7.40 23.02
CA LEU A 161 -0.69 7.59 24.00
C LEU A 161 -0.21 7.14 25.39
N MET A 162 -0.82 7.74 26.42
CA MET A 162 -0.74 7.23 27.78
C MET A 162 -1.37 5.84 27.85
N PRO A 163 -0.86 4.94 28.72
CA PRO A 163 -1.29 3.54 28.75
C PRO A 163 -2.75 3.41 29.20
N GLY A 164 -3.23 4.32 30.05
CA GLY A 164 -4.62 4.38 30.49
C GLY A 164 -5.62 4.77 29.40
N ALA A 165 -5.14 5.22 28.22
CA ALA A 165 -6.02 5.46 27.08
C ALA A 165 -6.58 4.15 26.49
N GLY A 166 -5.88 3.02 26.69
CA GLY A 166 -6.40 1.71 26.29
C GLY A 166 -6.72 1.57 24.79
N TYR A 167 -7.64 0.66 24.47
CA TYR A 167 -8.10 0.44 23.10
C TYR A 167 -9.06 1.54 22.64
N GLU A 168 -9.75 2.18 23.58
CA GLU A 168 -10.61 3.33 23.34
C GLU A 168 -9.82 4.52 22.79
N GLY A 169 -8.62 4.77 23.34
CA GLY A 169 -7.70 5.81 22.88
C GLY A 169 -7.19 5.55 21.47
N VAL A 170 -6.85 4.29 21.16
CA VAL A 170 -6.47 3.88 19.80
C VAL A 170 -7.66 4.09 18.84
N THR A 171 -8.86 3.66 19.24
CA THR A 171 -10.09 3.83 18.44
C THR A 171 -10.35 5.30 18.18
N LYS A 172 -10.31 6.14 19.22
CA LYS A 172 -10.49 7.59 19.11
C LYS A 172 -9.47 8.20 18.15
N PHE A 173 -8.19 7.83 18.27
CA PHE A 173 -7.15 8.31 17.38
C PHE A 173 -7.46 8.00 15.91
N VAL A 174 -7.85 6.76 15.60
CA VAL A 174 -8.23 6.36 14.24
C VAL A 174 -9.42 7.19 13.75
N MET A 175 -10.48 7.30 14.55
CA MET A 175 -11.69 8.04 14.18
C MET A 175 -11.43 9.54 13.99
N ASP A 176 -10.56 10.15 14.80
CA ASP A 176 -10.14 11.55 14.64
C ASP A 176 -9.41 11.77 13.30
N VAL A 177 -8.55 10.83 12.88
CA VAL A 177 -7.89 10.91 11.56
C VAL A 177 -8.90 10.75 10.42
N MET A 178 -9.81 9.78 10.54
CA MET A 178 -10.82 9.52 9.52
C MET A 178 -11.80 10.67 9.34
N THR A 179 -12.20 11.34 10.43
CA THR A 179 -13.10 12.51 10.39
C THR A 179 -12.38 13.78 9.94
N SER A 180 -11.07 13.92 10.17
CA SER A 180 -10.31 15.12 9.76
C SER A 180 -9.85 15.09 8.31
N TYR A 181 -9.44 13.93 7.78
CA TYR A 181 -8.87 13.85 6.43
C TYR A 181 -9.34 12.65 5.59
N GLY A 182 -10.06 11.68 6.17
CA GLY A 182 -10.47 10.47 5.44
C GLY A 182 -11.21 10.76 4.12
N LEU A 183 -12.05 11.80 4.11
CA LEU A 183 -12.78 12.22 2.91
C LEU A 183 -11.85 12.58 1.72
N ASN A 184 -10.73 13.24 2.00
CA ASN A 184 -9.82 13.80 0.99
C ASN A 184 -8.88 12.75 0.39
N ALA A 185 -8.89 11.50 0.88
CA ALA A 185 -8.00 10.43 0.44
C ALA A 185 -8.64 9.50 -0.61
N CYS A 186 -9.70 9.94 -1.30
CA CYS A 186 -10.41 9.20 -2.34
C CYS A 186 -10.92 7.81 -1.86
N PRO A 187 -11.85 7.77 -0.89
CA PRO A 187 -12.51 6.53 -0.45
C PRO A 187 -13.20 5.77 -1.61
N PRO A 188 -13.52 4.47 -1.46
CA PRO A 188 -13.38 3.67 -0.24
C PRO A 188 -11.90 3.42 0.11
N LEU A 189 -11.55 3.62 1.39
CA LEU A 189 -10.17 3.51 1.88
C LEU A 189 -9.84 2.11 2.40
N LEU A 190 -8.61 1.64 2.20
CA LEU A 190 -8.05 0.61 3.08
C LEU A 190 -7.34 1.33 4.22
N VAL A 191 -7.73 1.07 5.47
CA VAL A 191 -7.13 1.72 6.64
C VAL A 191 -6.16 0.76 7.31
N GLY A 192 -4.89 1.14 7.33
CA GLY A 192 -3.83 0.43 8.06
C GLY A 192 -3.59 1.09 9.40
N VAL A 193 -3.64 0.32 10.48
CA VAL A 193 -3.45 0.77 11.85
C VAL A 193 -2.27 0.02 12.45
N GLY A 194 -1.34 0.75 13.05
CA GLY A 194 -0.19 0.19 13.73
C GLY A 194 -0.29 0.45 15.23
N VAL A 195 -0.05 -0.58 16.06
CA VAL A 195 -0.03 -0.46 17.53
C VAL A 195 1.27 -1.05 18.07
N ALA A 196 2.10 -0.23 18.74
CA ALA A 196 3.45 -0.62 19.16
C ALA A 196 3.89 0.09 20.45
N THR A 197 5.17 -0.06 20.81
CA THR A 197 5.80 0.74 21.88
C THR A 197 5.98 2.20 21.48
N SER A 198 6.54 2.46 20.29
CA SER A 198 6.92 3.80 19.83
C SER A 198 6.23 4.20 18.54
N VAL A 199 6.35 5.48 18.20
CA VAL A 199 5.68 6.09 17.04
C VAL A 199 6.25 5.57 15.72
N GLU A 200 7.56 5.31 15.64
CA GLU A 200 8.24 4.86 14.43
C GLU A 200 7.84 3.43 14.08
N THR A 201 7.82 2.54 15.07
CA THR A 201 7.37 1.16 14.88
C THR A 201 5.88 1.13 14.53
N ALA A 202 5.04 1.93 15.21
CA ALA A 202 3.62 2.01 14.87
C ALA A 202 3.42 2.48 13.43
N ALA A 203 4.13 3.51 12.97
CA ALA A 203 4.04 4.03 11.61
C ALA A 203 4.46 3.01 10.53
N LEU A 204 5.51 2.22 10.81
CA LEU A 204 5.91 1.14 9.91
C LEU A 204 4.85 0.03 9.85
N LEU A 205 4.27 -0.34 11.00
CA LEU A 205 3.22 -1.36 11.07
C LEU A 205 1.92 -0.91 10.38
N SER A 206 1.50 0.36 10.55
CA SER A 206 0.32 0.87 9.84
C SER A 206 0.52 0.84 8.32
N LYS A 207 1.75 1.06 7.85
CA LYS A 207 2.08 0.90 6.44
C LYS A 207 2.08 -0.57 6.00
N LYS A 208 2.66 -1.47 6.80
CA LYS A 208 2.68 -2.93 6.55
C LYS A 208 1.26 -3.51 6.48
N ALA A 209 0.35 -3.01 7.32
CA ALA A 209 -1.06 -3.39 7.33
C ALA A 209 -1.74 -3.18 5.96
N LEU A 210 -1.32 -2.16 5.20
CA LEU A 210 -1.84 -1.89 3.85
C LEU A 210 -1.43 -2.94 2.81
N MET A 211 -0.46 -3.81 3.12
CA MET A 211 0.01 -4.86 2.22
C MET A 211 -0.77 -6.16 2.38
N ARG A 212 -1.59 -6.29 3.43
CA ARG A 212 -2.37 -7.49 3.68
C ARG A 212 -3.47 -7.69 2.62
N PRO A 213 -3.79 -8.94 2.26
CA PRO A 213 -4.93 -9.25 1.41
C PRO A 213 -6.25 -8.80 2.07
N LEU A 214 -7.13 -8.20 1.29
CA LEU A 214 -8.49 -7.91 1.73
C LEU A 214 -9.23 -9.20 2.11
N GLY A 215 -10.02 -9.13 3.17
CA GLY A 215 -10.68 -10.30 3.78
C GLY A 215 -9.82 -11.06 4.79
N SER A 216 -8.51 -10.79 4.87
CA SER A 216 -7.69 -11.27 5.99
C SER A 216 -8.02 -10.51 7.28
N HIS A 217 -7.75 -11.15 8.41
CA HIS A 217 -7.90 -10.56 9.75
C HIS A 217 -6.64 -10.83 10.58
N ASN A 218 -6.43 -10.03 11.62
CA ASN A 218 -5.31 -10.24 12.54
C ASN A 218 -5.48 -11.59 13.27
N GLU A 219 -4.39 -12.33 13.47
CA GLU A 219 -4.42 -13.64 14.15
C GLU A 219 -4.92 -13.55 15.61
N ASN A 220 -4.74 -12.39 16.24
CA ASN A 220 -5.29 -12.12 17.55
C ASN A 220 -6.78 -11.75 17.47
N GLU A 221 -7.64 -12.57 18.07
CA GLU A 221 -9.11 -12.38 18.04
C GLU A 221 -9.58 -11.00 18.51
N ARG A 222 -8.90 -10.38 19.49
CA ARG A 222 -9.27 -9.02 19.96
C ARG A 222 -8.89 -7.95 18.94
N ALA A 223 -7.74 -8.09 18.29
CA ALA A 223 -7.34 -7.19 17.22
C ALA A 223 -8.26 -7.35 16.00
N ALA A 224 -8.61 -8.59 15.62
CA ALA A 224 -9.58 -8.86 14.56
C ALA A 224 -10.97 -8.26 14.87
N SER A 225 -11.44 -8.38 16.12
CA SER A 225 -12.68 -7.74 16.54
C SER A 225 -12.59 -6.22 16.44
N MET A 226 -11.44 -5.62 16.76
CA MET A 226 -11.22 -4.18 16.65
C MET A 226 -11.14 -3.71 15.20
N GLU A 227 -10.52 -4.49 14.30
CA GLU A 227 -10.55 -4.24 12.84
C GLU A 227 -12.01 -4.09 12.37
N LYS A 228 -12.89 -5.02 12.78
CA LYS A 228 -14.31 -4.97 12.41
C LYS A 228 -15.05 -3.77 13.01
N LEU A 229 -14.84 -3.49 14.30
CA LEU A 229 -15.47 -2.35 14.96
C LEU A 229 -15.07 -1.01 14.34
N LEU A 230 -13.79 -0.87 13.95
CA LEU A 230 -13.31 0.31 13.24
C LEU A 230 -13.90 0.41 11.84
N GLU A 231 -13.96 -0.69 11.10
CA GLU A 231 -14.59 -0.73 9.77
C GLU A 231 -16.04 -0.26 9.84
N ASP A 232 -16.82 -0.81 10.76
CA ASP A 232 -18.23 -0.47 10.94
C ASP A 232 -18.39 0.98 11.41
N GLY A 233 -17.56 1.43 12.36
CA GLY A 233 -17.56 2.80 12.85
C GLY A 233 -17.23 3.83 11.76
N ILE A 234 -16.23 3.56 10.92
CA ILE A 234 -15.85 4.45 9.81
C ILE A 234 -16.93 4.46 8.73
N ASN A 235 -17.51 3.31 8.40
CA ASN A 235 -18.64 3.24 7.47
C ASN A 235 -19.85 4.05 7.98
N ALA A 236 -20.12 4.01 9.29
CA ALA A 236 -21.18 4.80 9.92
C ALA A 236 -20.97 6.32 9.86
N ILE A 237 -19.74 6.82 9.65
CA ILE A 237 -19.49 8.25 9.35
C ILE A 237 -20.18 8.66 8.04
N GLY A 238 -20.26 7.74 7.07
CA GLY A 238 -20.91 7.98 5.79
C GLY A 238 -20.09 8.84 4.82
N LEU A 239 -18.75 8.71 4.80
CA LEU A 239 -17.91 9.37 3.79
C LEU A 239 -18.28 8.88 2.38
N GLY A 240 -18.49 7.57 2.22
CA GLY A 240 -18.85 6.93 0.97
C GLY A 240 -17.78 7.02 -0.12
N PRO A 241 -18.02 6.46 -1.32
CA PRO A 241 -17.06 6.49 -2.40
C PRO A 241 -16.77 7.93 -2.86
N GLN A 242 -15.48 8.24 -3.09
CA GLN A 242 -14.94 9.57 -3.40
C GLN A 242 -15.29 10.68 -2.39
N GLY A 243 -15.84 10.35 -1.21
CA GLY A 243 -16.23 11.35 -0.22
C GLY A 243 -17.60 11.97 -0.50
N MET A 244 -18.40 11.34 -1.37
CA MET A 244 -19.67 11.88 -1.88
C MET A 244 -20.90 11.26 -1.18
N GLY A 245 -20.71 10.66 0.00
CA GLY A 245 -21.75 9.94 0.72
C GLY A 245 -21.99 8.53 0.17
N GLY A 246 -22.58 7.68 0.99
CA GLY A 246 -22.77 6.25 0.70
C GLY A 246 -22.59 5.40 1.94
N LYS A 247 -22.81 4.09 1.82
CA LYS A 247 -22.70 3.17 2.96
C LYS A 247 -21.26 2.75 3.23
N TYR A 248 -20.43 2.67 2.19
CA TYR A 248 -19.10 2.09 2.29
C TYR A 248 -18.00 3.14 2.07
N SER A 249 -17.43 3.59 3.19
CA SER A 249 -16.31 4.52 3.27
C SER A 249 -14.96 3.81 3.22
N VAL A 250 -14.92 2.51 3.53
CA VAL A 250 -13.71 1.70 3.57
C VAL A 250 -13.86 0.38 2.84
N MET A 251 -12.77 -0.09 2.24
CA MET A 251 -12.60 -1.47 1.75
C MET A 251 -12.33 -2.44 2.90
N GLY A 252 -11.73 -1.97 3.98
CA GLY A 252 -11.44 -2.73 5.18
C GLY A 252 -10.52 -1.97 6.12
N VAL A 253 -10.31 -2.54 7.30
CA VAL A 253 -9.33 -2.07 8.29
C VAL A 253 -8.40 -3.23 8.65
N HIS A 254 -7.10 -2.97 8.65
CA HIS A 254 -6.09 -3.93 9.08
C HIS A 254 -5.26 -3.35 10.21
N ILE A 255 -5.13 -4.12 11.30
CA ILE A 255 -4.29 -3.80 12.46
C ILE A 255 -3.06 -4.69 12.42
N GLU A 256 -1.89 -4.07 12.50
CA GLU A 256 -0.60 -4.71 12.77
C GLU A 256 -0.10 -4.25 14.14
N ASN A 257 0.44 -5.17 14.94
CA ASN A 257 0.85 -4.83 16.30
C ASN A 257 2.09 -5.56 16.79
N THR A 258 2.79 -4.94 17.73
CA THR A 258 3.87 -5.55 18.51
C THR A 258 3.61 -5.39 20.00
N ALA A 259 4.47 -5.99 20.83
CA ALA A 259 4.48 -5.70 22.26
C ALA A 259 4.76 -4.21 22.51
N ARG A 260 4.19 -3.69 23.59
CA ARG A 260 4.34 -2.30 24.00
C ARG A 260 5.00 -2.18 25.37
N HIS A 261 5.75 -1.11 25.60
CA HIS A 261 6.15 -0.72 26.95
C HIS A 261 4.88 -0.48 27.81
N PRO A 262 4.83 -0.96 29.07
CA PRO A 262 3.62 -0.83 29.91
C PRO A 262 3.10 0.60 30.03
N SER A 263 4.01 1.59 30.04
CA SER A 263 3.71 3.02 30.18
C SER A 263 3.43 3.77 28.87
N ALA A 264 3.32 3.10 27.73
CA ALA A 264 3.12 3.77 26.44
C ALA A 264 2.30 2.91 25.46
N ILE A 265 1.56 3.57 24.57
CA ILE A 265 0.92 2.95 23.41
C ILE A 265 1.25 3.81 22.18
N GLY A 266 2.23 3.38 21.39
CA GLY A 266 2.45 3.93 20.05
C GLY A 266 1.30 3.53 19.15
N VAL A 267 0.71 4.50 18.43
CA VAL A 267 -0.38 4.29 17.49
C VAL A 267 -0.12 5.07 16.21
N ALA A 268 -0.45 4.47 15.06
CA ALA A 268 -0.37 5.13 13.77
C ALA A 268 -1.49 4.71 12.83
N VAL A 269 -1.81 5.59 11.87
CA VAL A 269 -2.74 5.35 10.77
C VAL A 269 -2.06 5.72 9.46
N ASN A 270 -2.19 4.84 8.49
CA ASN A 270 -2.00 5.13 7.07
C ASN A 270 -3.22 4.63 6.31
N VAL A 271 -3.49 5.21 5.13
CA VAL A 271 -4.59 4.76 4.29
C VAL A 271 -4.12 4.49 2.87
N GLY A 272 -4.78 3.55 2.21
CA GLY A 272 -4.77 3.37 0.77
C GLY A 272 -6.09 3.88 0.18
N CYS A 273 -6.03 4.62 -0.92
CA CYS A 273 -7.24 5.04 -1.63
C CYS A 273 -7.88 3.88 -2.41
N TRP A 274 -9.03 4.11 -3.06
CA TRP A 274 -9.66 3.10 -3.92
C TRP A 274 -8.72 2.56 -5.02
N SER A 275 -7.79 3.38 -5.51
CA SER A 275 -6.74 2.98 -6.44
C SER A 275 -5.53 2.43 -5.67
N HIS A 276 -5.78 1.42 -4.83
CA HIS A 276 -4.77 0.81 -3.96
C HIS A 276 -3.76 -0.06 -4.73
N ARG A 277 -2.80 0.61 -5.36
CA ARG A 277 -1.76 -0.02 -6.18
C ARG A 277 -0.66 -0.60 -5.31
N ARG A 278 -0.87 -1.85 -4.89
CA ARG A 278 0.16 -2.70 -4.31
C ARG A 278 0.44 -3.89 -5.22
N GLY A 279 1.53 -4.60 -4.98
CA GLY A 279 1.78 -5.90 -5.59
C GLY A 279 2.74 -6.71 -4.75
N HIS A 280 2.65 -8.04 -4.81
CA HIS A 280 3.57 -8.95 -4.13
C HIS A 280 4.12 -9.97 -5.13
N ILE A 281 5.45 -10.05 -5.17
CA ILE A 281 6.21 -10.98 -6.00
C ILE A 281 7.26 -11.67 -5.15
N ILE A 282 7.45 -12.97 -5.39
CA ILE A 282 8.39 -13.82 -4.67
C ILE A 282 9.39 -14.35 -5.68
N PHE A 283 10.68 -14.25 -5.38
CA PHE A 283 11.78 -14.81 -6.17
C PHE A 283 12.50 -15.91 -5.40
N ASP A 284 12.89 -16.97 -6.10
CA ASP A 284 13.91 -17.91 -5.60
C ASP A 284 15.32 -17.46 -6.00
N LYS A 285 16.34 -18.21 -5.57
CA LYS A 285 17.76 -17.93 -5.87
C LYS A 285 18.10 -17.92 -7.37
N ASP A 286 17.29 -18.59 -8.19
CA ASP A 286 17.50 -18.71 -9.63
C ASP A 286 16.67 -17.66 -10.41
N LEU A 287 16.01 -16.74 -9.68
CA LEU A 287 15.14 -15.67 -10.18
C LEU A 287 13.85 -16.17 -10.84
N ASN A 288 13.42 -17.41 -10.56
CA ASN A 288 12.04 -17.80 -10.87
C ASN A 288 11.12 -17.02 -9.94
N TYR A 289 9.97 -16.59 -10.48
CA TYR A 289 9.05 -15.75 -9.74
C TYR A 289 7.65 -16.33 -9.60
N THR A 290 6.96 -15.91 -8.54
CA THR A 290 5.52 -16.10 -8.35
C THR A 290 4.92 -14.78 -7.93
N ILE A 291 3.87 -14.34 -8.64
CA ILE A 291 3.09 -13.15 -8.28
C ILE A 291 1.83 -13.61 -7.58
N THR A 292 1.56 -13.08 -6.39
CA THR A 292 0.43 -13.53 -5.55
C THR A 292 -0.77 -12.59 -5.59
N THR A 293 -0.60 -11.36 -6.09
CA THR A 293 -1.64 -10.32 -6.10
C THR A 293 -2.30 -10.10 -7.45
N HIS A 294 -1.71 -10.62 -8.54
CA HIS A 294 -2.21 -10.46 -9.91
C HIS A 294 -2.08 -11.81 -10.64
N SER A 295 -3.17 -12.56 -10.72
CA SER A 295 -3.19 -13.95 -11.20
C SER A 295 -2.84 -14.13 -12.69
N GLU A 296 -2.99 -13.09 -13.52
CA GLU A 296 -2.80 -13.16 -14.98
C GLU A 296 -1.47 -12.56 -15.48
N VAL A 297 -0.52 -12.24 -14.59
CA VAL A 297 0.68 -11.47 -14.97
C VAL A 297 1.87 -12.38 -15.26
N THR A 298 2.50 -12.11 -16.41
CA THR A 298 3.82 -12.66 -16.76
C THR A 298 4.76 -11.50 -17.10
N LEU A 299 5.94 -11.52 -16.50
CA LEU A 299 6.99 -10.50 -16.57
C LEU A 299 8.13 -10.86 -17.51
#